data_AF-N6V3S0-F1
#
_entry.id   AF-N6V3S0-F1
#
_cell.length_a   1.000
_cell.length_b   1.000
_cell.length_c   1.000
_cell.angle_alpha   90.00
_cell.angle_beta   90.00
_cell.angle_gamma   90.00
#
_symmetry.space_group_name_H-M   'P 1'
#
loop_
_entity.id
_entity.type
_entity.pdbx_description
1 polymer ?
#
loop_
_entity_poly.entity_id
_entity_poly.type
_entity_poly.pdbx_seq_one_letter_code
_entity_poly.pdbx_strand_id
1 'polypeptide(L)'
;MKNITKTLRAIAFSAVLVSTSTAWASGFENIIISNTKDADETQTTLPANSAAIYLSTDVGDDVDSGSKITVSWVAVDTNGVAPANYKIDEASFDIGSLENHVDASLGKPNAGFPVGKYQAVLSVDGKVLKTVDFSIK
;
A
#
# COMPACT_ATOMS: atom_id res chain seq x y z
N MET A 1 -8.79 -32.20 60.86
CA MET A 1 -7.47 -31.80 60.33
C MET A 1 -6.76 -33.05 59.84
N LYS A 2 -5.99 -32.95 58.74
CA LYS A 2 -5.15 -33.99 58.07
C LYS A 2 -5.67 -34.51 56.69
N ASN A 3 -5.67 -33.58 55.73
CA ASN A 3 -4.89 -33.54 54.48
C ASN A 3 -4.90 -34.80 53.58
N ILE A 4 -5.72 -34.84 52.51
CA ILE A 4 -5.46 -34.37 51.11
C ILE A 4 -4.37 -35.21 50.41
N THR A 5 -4.72 -36.30 49.72
CA THR A 5 -5.16 -36.45 48.30
C THR A 5 -4.01 -36.62 47.30
N LYS A 6 -4.04 -37.81 46.69
CA LYS A 6 -3.38 -38.35 45.48
C LYS A 6 -2.80 -37.34 44.50
N THR A 7 -1.52 -37.53 44.19
CA THR A 7 -0.82 -36.94 43.05
C THR A 7 -1.29 -37.55 41.73
N LEU A 8 -1.99 -36.76 40.91
CA LEU A 8 -2.15 -37.03 39.48
C LEU A 8 -1.15 -36.16 38.71
N ARG A 9 -0.28 -36.79 37.93
CA ARG A 9 0.60 -36.11 36.98
C ARG A 9 -0.22 -35.68 35.77
N ALA A 10 -0.37 -34.39 35.55
CA ALA A 10 -0.92 -33.85 34.31
C ALA A 10 0.24 -33.51 33.37
N ILE A 11 0.28 -34.18 32.21
CA ILE A 11 1.13 -33.82 31.08
C ILE A 11 0.41 -32.68 30.36
N ALA A 12 0.96 -31.47 30.42
CA ALA A 12 0.47 -30.34 29.65
C ALA A 12 0.97 -30.47 28.21
N PHE A 13 0.06 -30.74 27.26
CA PHE A 13 0.31 -30.49 25.85
C PHE A 13 0.13 -28.99 25.59
N SER A 14 1.23 -28.25 25.52
CA SER A 14 1.23 -26.89 25.00
C SER A 14 1.00 -26.96 23.48
N ALA A 15 -0.22 -26.68 23.03
CA ALA A 15 -0.46 -26.40 21.62
C ALA A 15 0.16 -25.04 21.29
N VAL A 16 1.36 -25.03 20.72
CA VAL A 16 1.91 -23.85 20.05
C VAL A 16 1.08 -23.65 18.78
N LEU A 17 0.19 -22.68 18.80
CA LEU A 17 -0.34 -22.10 17.56
C LEU A 17 0.85 -21.43 16.86
N VAL A 18 1.46 -22.13 15.92
CA VAL A 18 2.26 -21.46 14.90
C VAL A 18 1.25 -20.75 14.00
N SER A 19 0.98 -19.49 14.30
CA SER A 19 0.51 -18.56 13.27
C SER A 19 1.65 -18.45 12.28
N THR A 20 1.62 -19.26 11.22
CA THR A 20 2.37 -18.94 10.02
C THR A 20 1.72 -17.68 9.48
N SER A 21 2.21 -16.52 9.91
CA SER A 21 2.03 -15.28 9.17
C SER A 21 2.49 -15.63 7.77
N THR A 22 1.57 -15.82 6.83
CA THR A 22 1.92 -15.89 5.42
C THR A 22 2.56 -14.55 5.13
N ALA A 23 3.90 -14.56 5.09
CA ALA A 23 4.71 -13.47 4.62
C ALA A 23 4.09 -12.98 3.32
N TRP A 24 3.91 -11.67 3.23
CA TRP A 24 3.10 -11.00 2.23
C TRP A 24 3.30 -11.57 0.82
N ALA A 25 2.33 -12.37 0.34
CA ALA A 25 2.00 -12.37 -1.07
C ALA A 25 1.41 -10.99 -1.33
N SER A 26 2.33 -10.13 -1.73
CA SER A 26 2.18 -8.71 -1.85
C SER A 26 2.04 -8.54 -3.34
N GLY A 27 0.81 -8.51 -3.87
CA GLY A 27 0.51 -8.50 -5.32
C GLY A 27 1.13 -7.37 -6.15
N PHE A 28 1.98 -6.58 -5.53
CA PHE A 28 2.78 -5.53 -6.12
C PHE A 28 4.23 -5.66 -5.61
N GLU A 29 5.18 -5.57 -6.54
CA GLU A 29 6.61 -5.59 -6.28
C GLU A 29 7.26 -4.33 -6.86
N ASN A 30 8.45 -3.98 -6.36
CA ASN A 30 9.23 -2.85 -6.88
C ASN A 30 8.44 -1.53 -6.99
N ILE A 31 7.62 -1.22 -5.98
CA ILE A 31 6.81 0.01 -6.01
C ILE A 31 7.73 1.23 -5.88
N ILE A 32 7.68 2.09 -6.90
CA ILE A 32 8.44 3.33 -7.00
C ILE A 32 7.49 4.53 -6.97
N ILE A 33 7.70 5.45 -6.03
CA ILE A 33 7.07 6.78 -6.02
C ILE A 33 8.11 7.85 -6.33
N SER A 34 7.87 8.72 -7.32
CA SER A 34 8.83 9.78 -7.68
C SER A 34 8.14 10.97 -8.33
N ASN A 35 8.78 12.15 -8.29
CA ASN A 35 8.35 13.28 -9.12
C ASN A 35 8.98 13.28 -10.53
N THR A 36 9.78 12.27 -10.83
CA THR A 36 10.41 12.04 -12.14
C THR A 36 9.84 10.75 -12.71
N LYS A 37 9.38 10.81 -13.96
CA LYS A 37 8.86 9.63 -14.67
C LYS A 37 9.97 8.60 -14.86
N ASP A 38 9.64 7.31 -14.79
CA ASP A 38 10.56 6.19 -15.05
C ASP A 38 11.80 6.22 -14.13
N ALA A 39 11.62 6.70 -12.90
CA ALA A 39 12.68 6.69 -11.89
C ALA A 39 12.96 5.26 -11.40
N ASP A 40 14.21 5.00 -11.02
CA ASP A 40 14.61 3.68 -10.50
C ASP A 40 14.48 3.57 -8.96
N GLU A 41 14.21 4.67 -8.26
CA GLU A 41 14.18 4.72 -6.80
C GLU A 41 13.00 5.55 -6.26
N THR A 42 12.42 5.07 -5.15
CA THR A 42 11.38 5.79 -4.42
C THR A 42 11.94 7.03 -3.71
N GLN A 43 11.22 8.13 -3.85
CA GLN A 43 11.36 9.35 -3.06
C GLN A 43 10.27 9.40 -1.97
N THR A 44 10.68 9.43 -0.70
CA THR A 44 9.75 9.53 0.43
C THR A 44 9.30 10.97 0.72
N THR A 45 9.97 11.95 0.11
CA THR A 45 9.65 13.37 0.18
C THR A 45 9.76 13.99 -1.20
N LEU A 46 8.68 14.60 -1.69
CA LEU A 46 8.56 15.22 -3.01
C LEU A 46 8.41 16.74 -2.88
N PRO A 47 8.89 17.55 -3.84
CA PRO A 47 8.67 18.98 -3.86
C PRO A 47 7.19 19.35 -4.10
N ALA A 48 6.67 20.36 -3.39
CA ALA A 48 5.31 20.89 -3.59
C ALA A 48 5.02 21.44 -4.99
N ASN A 49 6.06 21.88 -5.70
CA ASN A 49 5.97 22.40 -7.06
C ASN A 49 6.12 21.33 -8.15
N SER A 50 6.25 20.05 -7.80
CA SER A 50 6.34 18.93 -8.75
C SER A 50 5.24 19.01 -9.80
N ALA A 51 5.59 18.77 -11.06
CA ALA A 51 4.64 18.81 -12.17
C ALA A 51 3.68 17.60 -12.15
N ALA A 52 4.16 16.47 -11.66
CA ALA A 52 3.39 15.27 -11.40
C ALA A 52 4.05 14.42 -10.32
N ILE A 53 3.31 13.46 -9.80
CA ILE A 53 3.79 12.37 -8.96
C ILE A 53 3.54 11.09 -9.74
N TYR A 54 4.55 10.25 -9.88
CA TYR A 54 4.50 8.99 -10.60
C TYR A 54 4.55 7.83 -9.61
N LEU A 55 3.76 6.80 -9.88
CA LEU A 55 3.86 5.48 -9.29
C LEU A 55 4.17 4.51 -10.42
N SER A 56 5.21 3.69 -10.23
CA SER A 56 5.54 2.56 -11.09
C SER A 56 5.64 1.31 -10.20
N THR A 57 5.14 0.17 -10.66
CA THR A 57 5.19 -1.07 -9.88
C THR A 57 5.06 -2.28 -10.80
N ASP A 58 5.76 -3.34 -10.42
CA ASP A 58 5.51 -4.66 -11.00
C ASP A 58 4.29 -5.29 -10.32
N VAL A 59 3.53 -6.05 -11.09
CA VAL A 59 2.38 -6.82 -10.64
C VAL A 59 2.84 -8.25 -10.37
N GLY A 60 2.60 -8.74 -9.16
CA GLY A 60 2.99 -10.07 -8.73
C GLY A 60 2.14 -11.16 -9.39
N ASP A 61 2.69 -12.38 -9.48
CA ASP A 61 2.03 -13.56 -10.05
C ASP A 61 0.76 -13.99 -9.29
N ASP A 62 0.54 -13.47 -8.07
CA ASP A 62 -0.65 -13.70 -7.25
C ASP A 62 -1.84 -12.79 -7.60
N VAL A 63 -1.66 -11.86 -8.56
CA VAL A 63 -2.75 -11.08 -9.14
C VAL A 63 -3.25 -11.79 -10.40
N ASP A 64 -4.50 -12.24 -10.37
CA ASP A 64 -5.11 -12.98 -11.47
C ASP A 64 -5.23 -12.11 -12.74
N SER A 65 -4.98 -12.71 -13.90
CA SER A 65 -5.29 -12.07 -15.18
C SER A 65 -6.79 -11.78 -15.28
N GLY A 66 -7.12 -10.60 -15.78
CA GLY A 66 -8.49 -10.08 -15.86
C GLY A 66 -8.94 -9.30 -14.61
N SER A 67 -8.12 -9.25 -13.56
CA SER A 67 -8.36 -8.36 -12.42
C SER A 67 -8.20 -6.89 -12.81
N LYS A 68 -8.93 -6.04 -12.10
CA LYS A 68 -8.80 -4.58 -12.21
C LYS A 68 -7.92 -4.05 -11.09
N ILE A 69 -6.82 -3.42 -11.47
CA ILE A 69 -5.95 -2.69 -10.55
C ILE A 69 -6.42 -1.24 -10.46
N THR A 70 -6.50 -0.69 -9.25
CA THR A 70 -6.78 0.73 -9.02
C THR A 70 -5.70 1.34 -8.13
N VAL A 71 -5.12 2.44 -8.59
CA VAL A 71 -4.19 3.28 -7.84
C VAL A 71 -4.94 4.55 -7.45
N SER A 72 -5.23 4.71 -6.16
CA SER A 72 -5.89 5.90 -5.61
C SER A 72 -4.89 6.78 -4.86
N TRP A 73 -4.94 8.08 -5.13
CA TRP A 73 -4.11 9.08 -4.46
C TRP A 73 -4.90 9.76 -3.35
N VAL A 74 -4.35 9.78 -2.15
CA VAL A 74 -5.04 10.29 -0.95
C VAL A 74 -4.19 11.33 -0.26
N ALA A 75 -4.78 12.51 -0.02
CA ALA A 75 -4.26 13.52 0.89
C ALA A 75 -4.65 13.13 2.32
N VAL A 76 -3.70 12.59 3.08
CA VAL A 76 -3.95 12.13 4.47
C VAL A 76 -4.09 13.32 5.40
N ASP A 77 -3.11 14.22 5.36
CA ASP A 77 -3.08 15.44 6.17
C ASP A 77 -2.32 16.53 5.42
N THR A 78 -3.00 17.62 5.10
CA THR A 78 -2.45 18.77 4.37
C THR A 78 -2.50 20.04 5.21
N ASN A 79 -2.49 19.91 6.55
CA ASN A 79 -2.55 21.03 7.48
C ASN A 79 -3.76 21.95 7.24
N GLY A 80 -4.90 21.36 6.84
CA GLY A 80 -6.16 22.06 6.64
C GLY A 80 -6.41 22.65 5.25
N VAL A 81 -5.52 22.42 4.26
CA VAL A 81 -5.75 22.86 2.87
C VAL A 81 -6.83 22.00 2.18
N ALA A 82 -6.78 20.69 2.37
CA ALA A 82 -7.81 19.73 1.98
C ALA A 82 -8.36 19.00 3.22
N PRO A 83 -9.59 18.45 3.16
CA PRO A 83 -10.09 17.58 4.21
C PRO A 83 -9.13 16.42 4.49
N ALA A 84 -9.07 15.96 5.73
CA ALA A 84 -8.24 14.80 6.08
C ALA A 84 -8.74 13.53 5.37
N ASN A 85 -7.80 12.68 4.93
CA ASN A 85 -8.07 11.46 4.15
C ASN A 85 -8.89 11.71 2.87
N TYR A 86 -8.64 12.83 2.21
CA TYR A 86 -9.32 13.19 0.97
C TYR A 86 -8.74 12.44 -0.22
N LYS A 87 -9.57 11.65 -0.92
CA LYS A 87 -9.19 11.05 -2.21
C LYS A 87 -9.08 12.15 -3.26
N ILE A 88 -7.87 12.34 -3.78
CA ILE A 88 -7.54 13.37 -4.77
C ILE A 88 -7.97 12.91 -6.15
N ASP A 89 -7.53 11.72 -6.55
CA ASP A 89 -7.79 11.13 -7.86
C ASP A 89 -7.51 9.63 -7.83
N GLU A 90 -7.88 8.91 -8.88
CA GLU A 90 -7.50 7.51 -9.08
C GLU A 90 -7.33 7.14 -10.56
N ALA A 91 -6.46 6.18 -10.82
CA ALA A 91 -6.30 5.54 -12.12
C ALA A 91 -6.64 4.05 -12.00
N SER A 92 -7.25 3.47 -13.04
CA SER A 92 -7.58 2.05 -13.09
C SER A 92 -7.03 1.39 -14.35
N PHE A 93 -6.63 0.14 -14.22
CA PHE A 93 -5.95 -0.66 -15.24
C PHE A 93 -6.57 -2.06 -15.25
N ASP A 94 -6.93 -2.55 -16.44
CA ASP A 94 -7.37 -3.93 -16.63
C ASP A 94 -6.13 -4.78 -16.98
N ILE A 95 -5.76 -5.73 -16.13
CA ILE A 95 -4.52 -6.50 -16.34
C ILE A 95 -4.76 -7.71 -17.24
N GLY A 96 -4.10 -7.70 -18.40
CA GLY A 96 -4.03 -8.84 -19.31
C GLY A 96 -2.93 -9.83 -18.91
N SER A 97 -2.94 -11.03 -19.52
CA SER A 97 -1.96 -12.08 -19.23
C SER A 97 -0.52 -11.78 -19.64
N LEU A 98 -0.27 -10.67 -20.35
CA LEU A 98 1.05 -10.24 -20.81
C LEU A 98 1.54 -8.97 -20.12
N GLU A 99 0.69 -8.28 -19.36
CA GLU A 99 1.02 -7.03 -18.68
C GLU A 99 1.27 -7.32 -17.20
N ASN A 100 2.50 -7.11 -16.76
CA ASN A 100 2.92 -7.31 -15.36
C ASN A 100 3.44 -6.02 -14.73
N HIS A 101 3.07 -4.86 -15.28
CA HIS A 101 3.57 -3.57 -14.85
C HIS A 101 2.49 -2.50 -14.89
N VAL A 102 2.47 -1.61 -13.89
CA VAL A 102 1.52 -0.51 -13.78
C VAL A 102 2.27 0.81 -13.61
N ASP A 103 2.01 1.74 -14.52
CA ASP A 103 2.43 3.13 -14.43
C ASP A 103 1.22 4.05 -14.21
N ALA A 104 1.18 4.71 -13.06
CA ALA A 104 0.16 5.71 -12.72
C ALA A 104 0.80 7.07 -12.47
N SER A 105 0.04 8.14 -12.70
CA SER A 105 0.50 9.49 -12.40
C SER A 105 -0.62 10.34 -11.83
N LEU A 106 -0.27 11.21 -10.88
CA LEU A 106 -1.10 12.30 -10.39
C LEU A 106 -0.54 13.62 -10.89
N GLY A 107 -1.31 14.32 -11.74
CA GLY A 107 -0.95 15.64 -12.22
C GLY A 107 -1.01 16.70 -11.12
N LYS A 108 -0.18 17.74 -11.25
CA LYS A 108 -0.19 18.90 -10.33
C LYS A 108 -1.56 19.60 -10.30
N PRO A 109 -2.17 19.80 -9.12
CA PRO A 109 -3.36 20.64 -8.97
C PRO A 109 -3.07 22.12 -9.31
N ASN A 110 -4.10 22.92 -9.59
CA ASN A 110 -3.93 24.33 -10.00
C ASN A 110 -3.04 25.16 -9.04
N ALA A 111 -3.16 24.95 -7.73
CA ALA A 111 -2.37 25.66 -6.71
C ALA A 111 -1.05 24.95 -6.33
N GLY A 112 -0.67 23.89 -7.06
CA GLY A 112 0.36 22.95 -6.64
C GLY A 112 -0.15 21.92 -5.64
N PHE A 113 0.76 21.03 -5.24
CA PHE A 113 0.45 20.05 -4.21
C PHE A 113 0.56 20.71 -2.83
N PRO A 114 -0.47 20.63 -1.98
CA PRO A 114 -0.35 21.08 -0.60
C PRO A 114 0.81 20.37 0.13
N VAL A 115 1.48 21.08 1.04
CA VAL A 115 2.50 20.46 1.91
C VAL A 115 1.78 19.56 2.92
N GLY A 116 2.23 18.31 3.05
CA GLY A 116 1.52 17.33 3.85
C GLY A 116 1.95 15.88 3.68
N LYS A 117 1.14 15.00 4.25
CA LYS A 117 1.26 13.54 4.17
C LYS A 117 0.26 12.98 3.17
N TYR A 118 0.72 12.04 2.39
CA TYR A 118 -0.01 11.47 1.27
C TYR A 118 0.15 9.96 1.22
N GLN A 119 -0.79 9.32 0.54
CA GLN A 119 -0.78 7.90 0.27
C GLN A 119 -1.09 7.62 -1.20
N ALA A 120 -0.38 6.66 -1.77
CA ALA A 120 -0.82 5.92 -2.94
C ALA A 120 -1.36 4.57 -2.47
N VAL A 121 -2.63 4.30 -2.74
CA VAL A 121 -3.32 3.07 -2.33
C VAL A 121 -3.53 2.21 -3.56
N LEU A 122 -2.92 1.03 -3.56
CA LEU A 122 -3.05 0.04 -4.62
C LEU A 122 -4.04 -1.03 -4.20
N SER A 123 -5.03 -1.25 -5.06
CA SER A 123 -6.08 -2.24 -4.85
C SER A 123 -6.28 -3.11 -6.09
N VAL A 124 -6.72 -4.34 -5.86
CA VAL A 124 -7.10 -5.30 -6.89
C VAL A 124 -8.56 -5.67 -6.64
N ASP A 125 -9.41 -5.46 -7.65
CA ASP A 125 -10.86 -5.72 -7.59
C ASP A 125 -11.54 -5.09 -6.37
N GLY A 126 -11.10 -3.87 -6.02
CA GLY A 126 -11.62 -3.09 -4.90
C GLY A 126 -11.07 -3.48 -3.53
N LYS A 127 -10.20 -4.49 -3.43
CA LYS A 127 -9.50 -4.87 -2.20
C LYS A 127 -8.13 -4.20 -2.13
N VAL A 128 -7.89 -3.39 -1.11
CA VAL A 128 -6.58 -2.79 -0.86
C VAL A 128 -5.55 -3.87 -0.54
N LEU A 129 -4.46 -3.89 -1.31
CA LEU A 129 -3.33 -4.79 -1.09
C LEU A 129 -2.09 -4.04 -0.58
N LYS A 130 -1.90 -2.80 -1.03
CA LYS A 130 -0.75 -1.97 -0.64
C LYS A 130 -1.14 -0.51 -0.43
N THR A 131 -0.42 0.10 0.49
CA THR A 131 -0.43 1.54 0.74
C THR A 131 1.01 2.00 0.82
N VAL A 132 1.35 3.03 0.04
CA VAL A 132 2.67 3.64 0.04
C VAL A 132 2.54 5.06 0.58
N ASP A 133 3.21 5.31 1.70
CA ASP A 133 3.24 6.62 2.34
C ASP A 133 4.34 7.48 1.73
N PHE A 134 4.03 8.75 1.44
CA PHE A 134 5.01 9.75 1.06
C PHE A 134 4.61 11.13 1.60
N SER A 135 5.53 12.10 1.52
CA SER A 135 5.27 13.47 1.96
C SER A 135 5.59 14.48 0.86
N ILE A 136 4.93 15.63 0.93
CA ILE A 136 5.18 16.77 0.05
C ILE A 136 5.70 17.92 0.92
N LYS A 137 6.82 18.54 0.51
CA LYS A 137 7.49 19.64 1.22
C LYS A 137 7.90 20.78 0.29
#